data_AF-A0A9N8R334-F1
#
_entry.id   AF-A0A9N8R334-F1
#
_cell.length_a   1.000
_cell.length_b   1.000
_cell.length_c   1.000
_cell.angle_alpha   90.00
_cell.angle_beta   90.00
_cell.angle_gamma   90.00
#
_symmetry.space_group_name_H-M   'P 1'
#
loop_
_entity.id
_entity.type
_entity.pdbx_description
1 polymer ?
#
loop_
_entity_poly.entity_id
_entity_poly.type
_entity_poly.pdbx_seq_one_letter_code
_entity_poly.pdbx_strand_id
1 'polypeptide(L)' 'MRSSTLLRTVTRSNESTLKDALMDVQHVADAVLQMAELPLSANVQLMTIMASKMPFVGRG' A
#
# COMPACT_ATOMS: atom_id res chain seq x y z
N MET A 1 -33.96 -29.62 20.05
CA MET A 1 -33.95 -28.19 19.65
C MET A 1 -33.17 -27.37 20.67
N ARG A 2 -31.83 -27.42 20.66
CA ARG A 2 -30.92 -26.43 21.30
C ARG A 2 -29.57 -26.47 20.56
N SER A 3 -29.52 -25.74 19.44
CA SER A 3 -28.36 -25.66 18.55
C SER A 3 -27.32 -24.71 19.14
N SER A 4 -26.35 -25.27 19.86
CA SER A 4 -25.11 -24.60 20.25
C SER A 4 -24.12 -24.74 19.09
N THR A 5 -23.91 -23.69 18.28
CA THR A 5 -22.77 -23.63 17.35
C THR A 5 -22.40 -22.17 17.04
N LEU A 6 -21.49 -21.66 17.87
CA LEU A 6 -20.31 -20.86 17.50
C LEU A 6 -20.52 -19.50 16.81
N LEU A 7 -20.51 -18.47 17.66
CA LEU A 7 -19.69 -17.25 17.52
C LEU A 7 -18.32 -17.59 16.89
N ARG A 8 -18.26 -17.58 15.56
CA ARG A 8 -17.00 -17.45 14.83
C ARG A 8 -16.93 -16.00 14.40
N THR A 9 -16.46 -15.15 15.33
CA THR A 9 -15.67 -13.99 14.96
C THR A 9 -14.76 -14.44 13.83
N VAL A 10 -14.98 -13.89 12.63
CA VAL A 10 -14.03 -14.03 11.53
C VAL A 10 -12.79 -13.31 12.01
N THR A 11 -11.91 -14.05 12.68
CA THR A 11 -10.52 -13.70 12.88
C THR A 11 -9.96 -13.55 11.48
N ARG A 12 -9.90 -12.29 11.03
CA ARG A 12 -9.14 -11.89 9.85
C ARG A 12 -7.66 -11.99 10.21
N SER A 13 -7.19 -13.20 10.44
CA SER A 13 -5.78 -13.56 10.40
C SER A 13 -5.65 -14.54 9.24
N ASN A 14 -5.77 -13.97 8.05
CA ASN A 14 -5.28 -14.59 6.84
C ASN A 14 -3.76 -14.75 7.04
N GLU A 15 -3.34 -15.94 7.46
CA GLU A 15 -1.95 -16.40 7.45
C GLU A 15 -1.51 -16.75 6.03
N SER A 16 -1.69 -15.80 5.11
CA SER A 16 -0.77 -15.70 4.00
C SER A 16 0.21 -14.64 4.40
N THR A 17 1.46 -15.07 4.51
CA THR A 17 2.59 -14.33 3.99
C THR A 17 2.31 -13.95 2.53
N LEU A 18 1.29 -13.12 2.29
CA LEU A 18 1.37 -12.11 1.28
C LEU A 18 2.68 -11.44 1.61
N LYS A 19 3.70 -11.67 0.80
CA LYS A 19 4.69 -10.62 0.61
C LYS A 19 3.82 -9.45 0.20
N ASP A 20 3.40 -8.64 1.18
CA ASP A 20 2.80 -7.36 0.92
C ASP A 20 3.69 -6.76 -0.16
N ALA A 21 3.10 -6.25 -1.24
CA ALA A 21 3.89 -5.60 -2.26
C ALA A 21 4.47 -4.34 -1.59
N LEU A 22 5.57 -4.53 -0.86
CA LEU A 22 6.32 -3.52 -0.16
C LEU A 22 7.27 -2.91 -1.18
N MET A 23 7.41 -1.60 -1.10
CA MET A 23 8.45 -0.89 -1.81
C MET A 23 9.60 -0.63 -0.84
N ASP A 24 10.82 -0.65 -1.36
CA ASP A 24 11.98 -0.14 -0.63
C ASP A 24 11.78 1.36 -0.38
N VAL A 25 12.04 1.80 0.86
CA VAL A 25 11.93 3.20 1.30
C VAL A 25 12.85 4.13 0.50
N GLN A 26 13.95 3.61 -0.06
CA GLN A 26 14.84 4.39 -0.92
C GLN A 26 14.12 5.02 -2.10
N HIS A 27 13.13 4.34 -2.70
CA HIS A 27 12.35 4.92 -3.80
C HIS A 27 11.56 6.18 -3.38
N VAL A 28 11.09 6.24 -2.14
CA VAL A 28 10.41 7.43 -1.62
C VAL A 28 11.41 8.53 -1.33
N ALA A 29 12.58 8.19 -0.80
CA ALA A 29 13.66 9.15 -0.56
C ALA A 29 14.13 9.80 -1.87
N ASP A 30 14.37 9.01 -2.92
CA ASP A 30 14.77 9.49 -4.23
C ASP A 30 13.71 10.39 -4.86
N ALA A 31 12.43 10.03 -4.72
CA ALA A 31 11.33 10.86 -5.20
C ALA A 31 11.27 12.22 -4.48
N VAL A 32 11.47 12.24 -3.16
CA VAL A 32 11.53 13.47 -2.37
C VAL A 32 12.74 14.32 -2.76
N LEU A 33 13.90 13.71 -2.97
CA LEU A 33 15.09 14.41 -3.44
C LEU A 33 14.84 15.08 -4.80
N GLN A 34 14.26 14.34 -5.75
CA GLN A 34 13.92 14.90 -7.06
C GLN A 34 12.93 16.07 -6.95
N MET A 35 11.93 15.99 -6.07
CA MET A 35 11.01 17.10 -5.83
C MET A 35 11.73 18.33 -5.25
N ALA A 36 12.73 18.12 -4.40
CA ALA A 36 13.52 19.21 -3.80
C ALA A 36 14.53 19.86 -4.77
N GLU A 37 15.00 19.13 -5.78
CA GLU A 37 15.93 19.62 -6.80
C GLU A 37 15.27 20.46 -7.89
N LEU A 38 13.93 20.55 -7.91
CA LEU A 38 13.20 21.35 -8.89
C LEU A 38 13.46 22.85 -8.74
N PRO A 39 13.47 23.61 -9.85
CA PRO A 39 13.52 25.07 -9.78
C PRO A 39 12.25 25.61 -9.09
N LEU A 40 12.36 26.76 -8.42
CA LEU A 40 11.24 27.38 -7.68
C LEU A 40 9.99 27.70 -8.53
N SER A 41 10.12 27.69 -9.86
CA SER A 41 9.00 27.85 -10.80
C SER A 41 8.22 26.56 -11.06
N ALA A 42 8.74 25.41 -10.63
CA ALA A 42 8.14 24.10 -10.83
C ALA A 42 7.70 23.49 -9.50
N ASN A 43 6.55 22.79 -9.52
CA ASN A 43 5.98 22.15 -8.34
C ASN A 43 5.36 20.80 -8.71
N VAL A 44 5.59 19.80 -7.87
CA VAL A 44 4.88 18.52 -7.93
C VAL A 44 3.79 18.55 -6.86
N GLN A 45 2.57 18.87 -7.28
CA GLN A 45 1.45 19.06 -6.34
C GLN A 45 0.92 17.76 -5.74
N LEU A 46 1.02 16.65 -6.47
CA LEU A 46 0.65 15.32 -6.00
C LEU A 46 1.47 14.27 -6.73
N MET A 47 2.03 13.32 -5.97
CA MET A 47 2.72 12.15 -6.51
C MET A 47 2.29 10.92 -5.71
N THR A 48 1.89 9.86 -6.41
CA THR A 48 1.56 8.56 -5.80
C THR A 48 2.57 7.53 -6.25
N ILE A 49 3.28 6.92 -5.30
CA ILE A 49 4.27 5.87 -5.55
C ILE A 49 3.68 4.56 -5.05
N MET A 50 3.77 3.51 -5.87
CA MET A 50 3.19 2.20 -5.57
C MET A 50 4.22 1.11 -5.86
N ALA A 51 4.20 0.06 -5.03
CA ALA A 51 4.98 -1.13 -5.32
C ALA A 51 4.45 -1.82 -6.58
N SER A 52 5.35 -2.30 -7.46
CA SER A 52 4.99 -2.77 -8.81
C SER A 52 4.00 -3.93 -8.85
N LYS A 53 3.87 -4.69 -7.76
CA LYS A 53 2.97 -5.85 -7.63
C LYS A 53 1.71 -5.54 -6.84
N MET A 54 1.42 -4.27 -6.56
CA MET A 54 0.21 -3.87 -5.85
C MET A 54 -1.03 -4.18 -6.71
N PRO A 55 -2.01 -4.94 -6.21
CA PRO A 55 -3.11 -5.44 -7.04
C PRO A 55 -4.23 -4.41 -7.30
N PHE A 56 -4.11 -3.19 -6.78
CA PHE A 56 -5.24 -2.24 -6.68
C PHE A 56 -5.21 -1.08 -7.68
N VAL A 57 -4.38 -1.15 -8.72
CA VAL A 57 -4.36 -0.14 -9.78
C VAL A 57 -5.21 -0.63 -10.95
N GLY A 58 -6.51 -0.32 -10.92
CA GLY A 58 -7.42 -0.55 -12.04
C GLY A 58 -8.61 -1.44 -11.71
N ARG A 59 -9.77 -0.78 -11.61
CA ARG A 59 -11.13 -1.28 -11.34
C ARG A 59 -11.32 -1.90 -9.94
N GLY A 60 -12.35 -1.40 -9.25
CA GLY A 60 -12.85 -1.98 -8.01
C GLY A 60 -13.46 -3.36 -8.21
#